data_AF-A0A7W1GD43-F1
#
_entry.id   AF-A0A7W1GD43-F1
#
_cell.length_a   1.000
_cell.length_b   1.000
_cell.length_c   1.000
_cell.angle_alpha   90.00
_cell.angle_beta   90.00
_cell.angle_gamma   90.00
#
_symmetry.space_group_name_H-M   'P 1'
#
loop_
_entity.id
_entity.type
_entity.pdbx_description
1 polymer ?
#
loop_
_entity_poly.entity_id
_entity_poly.type
_entity_poly.pdbx_seq_one_letter_code
_entity_poly.pdbx_strand_id
1 'polypeptide(L)' 'MSTETISLQIDADAAQAFRATSGDEQEKLGVLLGIWLKEYAKAGSQSLKKTMDEISQQAQGRGLTPEILESILGKK' A
#
# COMPACT_ATOMS: atom_id res chain seq x y z
N MET A 1 -21.21 -1.88 0.95
CA MET A 1 -19.80 -2.28 1.15
C MET A 1 -19.72 -3.74 0.74
N SER A 2 -18.91 -4.07 -0.27
CA SER A 2 -18.75 -5.47 -0.70
C SER A 2 -17.69 -6.13 0.18
N THR A 3 -18.04 -7.27 0.78
CA THR A 3 -17.12 -8.11 1.55
C THR A 3 -16.76 -9.34 0.72
N GLU A 4 -15.47 -9.69 0.68
CA GLU A 4 -14.98 -10.91 0.05
C GLU A 4 -14.31 -11.81 1.09
N THR A 5 -14.50 -13.12 0.97
CA THR A 5 -13.89 -14.11 1.86
C THR A 5 -12.54 -14.53 1.31
N ILE A 6 -11.50 -14.44 2.14
CA ILE A 6 -10.16 -14.95 1.85
C ILE A 6 -9.80 -16.04 2.84
N SER A 7 -9.09 -17.07 2.38
CA SER A 7 -8.54 -18.11 3.26
C SER A 7 -7.07 -17.81 3.56
N LEU A 8 -6.72 -17.73 4.84
CA LEU A 8 -5.38 -17.43 5.32
C LEU A 8 -4.87 -18.58 6.19
N GLN A 9 -3.61 -18.97 5.98
CA GLN A 9 -2.91 -19.82 6.94
C GLN A 9 -2.25 -18.92 7.97
N ILE A 10 -2.62 -19.11 9.23
CA ILE A 10 -2.07 -18.40 10.39
C ILE A 10 -1.65 -19.43 11.44
N ASP A 11 -0.98 -18.94 12.48
CA ASP A 11 -0.62 -19.77 13.63
C ASP A 11 -1.85 -20.46 14.26
N ALA A 12 -1.65 -21.70 14.72
CA ALA A 12 -2.72 -22.54 15.23
C ALA A 12 -3.39 -21.94 16.48
N ASP A 13 -2.61 -21.34 17.38
CA ASP A 13 -3.11 -20.73 18.61
C ASP A 13 -3.92 -19.47 18.27
N ALA A 14 -3.45 -18.66 17.32
CA ALA A 14 -4.19 -17.50 16.82
C ALA A 14 -5.52 -17.91 16.17
N ALA A 15 -5.53 -18.99 15.38
CA ALA A 15 -6.75 -19.52 14.78
C ALA A 15 -7.74 -20.03 15.83
N GLN A 16 -7.25 -20.67 16.89
CA GLN A 16 -8.09 -21.11 18.00
C GLN A 16 -8.66 -19.93 18.78
N ALA A 17 -7.85 -18.92 19.07
CA ALA A 17 -8.28 -17.69 19.75
C ALA A 17 -9.38 -16.97 18.95
N PHE A 18 -9.22 -16.81 17.64
CA PHE A 18 -10.24 -16.20 16.77
C PHE A 18 -11.56 -17.00 16.76
N ARG A 19 -11.48 -18.33 16.71
CA ARG A 19 -12.67 -19.19 16.75
C ARG A 19 -13.39 -19.19 18.10
N ALA A 20 -12.68 -18.88 19.18
CA ALA A 20 -13.24 -18.82 20.53
C ALA A 20 -13.99 -17.49 20.81
N THR A 21 -13.77 -16.46 19.99
CA THR A 21 -14.43 -15.15 20.12
C THR A 21 -15.87 -15.16 19.58
N SER A 22 -16.70 -14.23 20.06
CA SER A 22 -18.08 -14.07 19.56
C SER A 22 -18.13 -13.60 18.10
N GLY A 23 -19.26 -13.80 17.41
CA GLY A 23 -19.43 -13.39 16.01
C GLY A 23 -19.17 -11.90 15.78
N ASP A 24 -19.66 -11.05 16.70
CA ASP A 24 -19.45 -9.60 16.66
C ASP A 24 -17.98 -9.21 16.82
N GLU A 25 -17.22 -9.96 17.63
CA GLU A 25 -15.78 -9.73 17.80
C GLU A 25 -14.97 -10.26 16.61
N GLN A 26 -15.37 -11.39 16.04
CA GLN A 26 -14.76 -11.90 14.80
C GLN A 26 -14.92 -10.91 13.64
N GLU A 27 -16.08 -10.26 13.52
CA GLU A 27 -16.30 -9.21 12.50
C GLU A 27 -15.37 -8.01 12.72
N LYS A 28 -15.25 -7.52 13.96
CA LYS A 28 -14.34 -6.42 14.30
C LYS A 28 -12.88 -6.76 13.98
N LEU A 29 -12.45 -7.98 14.31
CA LEU A 29 -11.11 -8.47 13.98
C LEU A 29 -10.90 -8.56 12.45
N GLY A 30 -11.92 -8.98 11.70
CA GLY A 30 -11.89 -8.98 10.23
C GLY A 30 -11.71 -7.58 9.64
N VAL A 31 -12.38 -6.57 10.20
CA VAL A 31 -12.21 -5.17 9.80
C VAL A 31 -10.78 -4.68 10.08
N LEU A 32 -10.25 -4.98 11.26
CA LEU A 32 -8.87 -4.60 11.64
C LEU A 32 -7.84 -5.22 10.68
N LEU A 33 -7.99 -6.51 10.37
CA LEU A 33 -7.14 -7.20 9.40
C LEU A 33 -7.23 -6.54 8.01
N GLY A 34 -8.43 -6.19 7.56
CA GLY A 34 -8.63 -5.49 6.29
C GLY A 34 -7.95 -4.13 6.22
N ILE A 35 -7.93 -3.38 7.33
CA ILE A 35 -7.20 -2.11 7.43
C ILE A 35 -5.69 -2.37 7.31
N TRP A 36 -5.15 -3.33 8.07
CA TRP A 36 -3.73 -3.66 8.02
C TRP A 36 -3.27 -4.13 6.64
N LEU A 37 -4.07 -4.96 5.95
CA LEU A 37 -3.75 -5.41 4.58
C LEU A 37 -3.71 -4.25 3.58
N LYS A 38 -4.61 -3.27 3.72
CA LYS A 38 -4.60 -2.06 2.88
C LYS A 38 -3.38 -1.19 3.16
N GLU A 39 -3.03 -0.99 4.43
CA GLU A 39 -1.84 -0.22 4.79
C GLU A 39 -0.55 -0.91 4.36
N TYR A 40 -0.47 -2.24 4.47
CA TYR A 40 0.64 -3.02 3.94
C TYR A 40 0.79 -2.84 2.42
N ALA A 41 -0.32 -2.90 1.67
CA ALA A 41 -0.31 -2.64 0.23
C ALA A 41 0.16 -1.22 -0.10
N LYS A 42 -0.25 -0.21 0.69
CA LYS A 42 0.23 1.17 0.52
C LYS A 42 1.72 1.30 0.80
N ALA A 43 2.21 0.75 1.90
CA ALA A 43 3.61 0.77 2.29
C ALA A 43 4.52 0.10 1.25
N GLY A 44 4.09 -1.04 0.68
CA GLY A 44 4.79 -1.68 -0.43
C GLY A 44 4.74 -0.87 -1.74
N SER A 45 3.70 -0.07 -1.93
CA SER A 45 3.52 0.76 -3.12
C SER A 45 4.27 2.08 -3.08
N GLN A 46 4.53 2.67 -1.91
CA GLN A 46 5.21 3.96 -1.76
C GLN A 46 6.73 3.81 -1.65
N SER A 47 7.35 3.12 -2.62
CA SER A 47 8.80 3.19 -2.75
C SER A 47 9.21 4.61 -3.14
N LEU A 48 10.33 5.11 -2.60
CA LEU A 48 10.93 6.38 -3.03
C LEU A 48 11.02 6.46 -4.56
N LYS A 49 11.37 5.34 -5.20
CA LYS A 49 11.41 5.22 -6.66
C LYS A 49 10.07 5.57 -7.32
N LYS A 50 8.95 4.99 -6.87
CA LYS A 50 7.62 5.31 -7.41
C LYS A 50 7.28 6.79 -7.22
N THR A 51 7.60 7.36 -6.06
CA THR A 51 7.41 8.80 -5.81
C THR A 51 8.27 9.65 -6.75
N MET A 52 9.52 9.27 -6.99
CA MET A 52 10.39 9.96 -7.96
C MET A 52 9.89 9.80 -9.40
N ASP A 53 9.33 8.65 -9.76
CA ASP A 53 8.74 8.41 -11.08
C ASP A 53 7.51 9.30 -11.30
N GLU A 54 6.62 9.41 -10.30
CA GLU A 54 5.46 10.31 -10.32
C GLU A 54 5.87 11.78 -10.44
N ILE A 55 6.87 12.22 -9.67
CA ILE A 55 7.43 13.58 -9.76
C ILE A 55 8.01 13.83 -11.16
N SER A 56 8.75 12.87 -11.71
CA SER A 56 9.35 12.97 -13.04
C SER A 56 8.27 13.11 -14.13
N GLN A 57 7.20 12.32 -14.07
CA GLN A 57 6.08 12.40 -15.01
C GLN A 57 5.37 13.76 -14.93
N GLN A 58 5.13 14.28 -13.73
CA GLN A 58 4.51 15.60 -13.56
C GLN A 58 5.41 16.73 -14.08
N ALA A 59 6.72 16.63 -13.85
CA ALA A 59 7.67 17.62 -14.32
C ALA A 59 7.72 17.65 -15.86
N GLN A 60 7.78 16.48 -16.51
CA GLN A 60 7.69 16.37 -17.97
C GLN A 60 6.37 16.94 -18.52
N GLY A 61 5.24 16.62 -17.88
CA GLY A 61 3.93 17.16 -18.25
C GLY A 61 3.80 18.68 -18.10
N ARG A 62 4.66 19.31 -17.27
CA ARG A 62 4.76 20.76 -17.10
C ARG A 62 5.83 21.40 -18.00
N GLY A 63 6.42 20.64 -18.92
CA GLY A 63 7.41 21.13 -19.87
C GLY A 63 8.86 21.07 -19.37
N LEU A 64 9.14 20.39 -18.24
CA LEU A 64 10.52 20.08 -17.86
C LEU A 64 11.03 18.93 -18.73
N THR A 65 11.62 19.26 -19.88
CA THR A 65 12.24 18.28 -20.77
C THR A 65 13.61 17.86 -20.22
N PRO A 66 14.14 16.69 -20.65
CA PRO A 66 15.47 16.24 -20.25
C PRO A 66 16.58 17.28 -20.48
N GLU A 67 16.49 18.05 -21.56
CA GLU A 67 17.47 19.07 -21.94
C GLU A 67 17.41 20.27 -20.98
N ILE A 68 16.21 20.68 -20.56
CA ILE A 68 16.04 21.75 -19.57
C ILE A 68 16.56 21.28 -18.21
N LEU A 69 16.25 20.04 -17.83
CA LEU A 69 16.76 19.46 -16.59
C LEU A 69 18.29 19.40 -16.59
N GLU A 70 18.91 19.01 -17.69
CA GLU A 70 20.37 18.98 -17.86
C GLU A 70 20.99 20.38 -17.72
N SER A 71 20.35 21.39 -18.31
CA SER A 71 20.77 22.80 -18.17
C SER A 71 20.70 23.30 -16.72
N ILE A 72 19.68 22.88 -15.95
CA ILE A 72 19.51 23.25 -14.54
C ILE A 72 20.54 22.55 -13.66
N LEU A 73 20.83 21.28 -13.94
CA LEU A 73 21.80 20.49 -13.18
C LEU A 73 23.25 20.87 -13.47
N GLY A 74 23.49 21.78 -14.43
CA GLY A 74 24.83 22.25 -14.78
C GLY A 74 25.76 21.14 -15.26
N LYS A 75 25.21 19.99 -15.68
CA LYS A 75 25.98 18.89 -16.23
C LYS A 75 26.24 19.22 -17.70
N LYS A 76 27.50 19.53 -18.00
CA LYS A 76 28.03 19.50 -19.36
C LYS A 76 28.49 18.10 -19.70
#